data_AF-A0A226DP89-F1
#
_entry.id   AF-A0A226DP89-F1
#
_cell.length_a   1.000
_cell.length_b   1.000
_cell.length_c   1.000
_cell.angle_alpha   90.00
_cell.angle_beta   90.00
_cell.angle_gamma   90.00
#
_symmetry.space_group_name_H-M   'P 1'
#
loop_
_entity.id
_entity.type
_entity.pdbx_description
1 polymer ?
#
loop_
_entity_poly.entity_id
_entity_poly.type
_entity_poly.pdbx_seq_one_letter_code
_entity_poly.pdbx_strand_id
1 'polypeptide(L)'
;MGHPLTVAFETEEINIGDAKYPQVGIGPNDGIYSSNYWDGRENQTVLGNDGSKWSKNDLEGAMKVIYHTCHPGTTYAHENNATIAENEGRMFDEDTELQETHLDDIRNNEMSNRVIPFLKKGMINCSEIIKGCLLNGKSYDCTTLFKEHFSEWGSTCIFNGIPAKATRRYDTIQSELGGSTKEEIEEWEKADLDEYVINARKQKPRKKRPAVPWRQLAPGKSSGLTFAIKEELEDKACLAVNNPRDEPQIERFGTSLPYGREIYVSLYPEILLAEEDAKDIGMERRGCYFSDDGGDAYLEFYKKYSRQNCLEECFAKKVYEKCECAKVSSPGFPGRKLCSLPDVNSCIRVEEEQMYNEGLKTACPKCRPNCRDTKYRTSVTWSRMTDTQMNRYRKMYYGPSYTGNKNITISVVNVYFVVDSVHPIRRSARYSTFEEVGLVGGTVSMITGLTLLDEIECFVVITVIIFAKYKMGNLFHWNPSIPEFLRRRNNRVAPEEIELPTIQPQERRPVQRSALSRPPPFHPMENLPGFTP
;
A
#
# COMPACT_ATOMS: atom_id res chain seq x y z
N MET A 1 -15.62 8.48 -24.70
CA MET A 1 -16.23 7.40 -23.90
C MET A 1 -15.83 7.61 -22.44
N GLY A 2 -16.74 7.39 -21.48
CA GLY A 2 -16.43 7.53 -20.05
C GLY A 2 -15.47 6.44 -19.55
N HIS A 3 -15.00 6.57 -18.30
CA HIS A 3 -14.18 5.53 -17.65
C HIS A 3 -14.96 4.19 -17.62
N PRO A 4 -14.31 3.04 -17.89
CA PRO A 4 -15.00 1.76 -18.01
C PRO A 4 -15.43 1.16 -16.67
N LEU A 5 -14.85 1.64 -15.56
CA LEU A 5 -15.31 1.31 -14.20
C LEU A 5 -16.24 2.39 -13.64
N THR A 6 -17.26 1.96 -12.92
CA THR A 6 -18.07 2.79 -12.02
C THR A 6 -17.61 2.62 -10.58
N VAL A 7 -17.74 3.68 -9.78
CA VAL A 7 -17.42 3.68 -8.36
C VAL A 7 -18.70 3.99 -7.61
N ALA A 8 -19.10 3.10 -6.71
CA ALA A 8 -20.27 3.26 -5.87
C ALA A 8 -19.94 2.86 -4.42
N PHE A 9 -20.69 3.41 -3.46
CA PHE A 9 -20.67 2.89 -2.10
C PHE A 9 -21.55 1.64 -2.05
N GLU A 10 -21.07 0.61 -1.35
CA GLU A 10 -21.87 -0.58 -1.11
C GLU A 10 -22.93 -0.29 -0.05
N THR A 11 -24.13 -0.81 -0.26
CA THR A 11 -25.25 -0.59 0.65
C THR A 11 -25.10 -1.36 1.96
N GLU A 12 -24.48 -2.55 1.88
CA GLU A 12 -24.17 -3.35 3.06
C GLU A 12 -22.85 -2.88 3.68
N GLU A 13 -22.86 -2.73 4.99
CA GLU A 13 -21.67 -2.42 5.75
C GLU A 13 -20.81 -3.68 5.94
N ILE A 14 -19.50 -3.51 5.88
CA ILE A 14 -18.55 -4.56 6.21
C ILE A 14 -18.13 -4.42 7.67
N ASN A 15 -18.25 -5.52 8.43
CA ASN A 15 -17.79 -5.56 9.80
C ASN A 15 -16.26 -5.49 9.86
N ILE A 16 -15.71 -4.77 10.86
CA ILE A 16 -14.25 -4.68 11.03
C ILE A 16 -13.56 -6.03 11.26
N GLY A 17 -14.30 -7.04 11.75
CA GLY A 17 -13.80 -8.41 11.91
C GLY A 17 -13.47 -9.09 10.57
N ASP A 18 -14.00 -8.56 9.47
CA ASP A 18 -13.75 -9.00 8.11
C ASP A 18 -12.76 -8.06 7.39
N ALA A 19 -12.46 -6.88 7.95
CA ALA A 19 -11.36 -6.02 7.53
C ALA A 19 -10.02 -6.54 8.07
N LYS A 20 -8.92 -6.30 7.34
CA LYS A 20 -7.58 -6.68 7.80
C LYS A 20 -7.19 -5.67 8.87
N TYR A 21 -6.63 -6.11 9.99
CA TYR A 21 -6.00 -5.16 10.91
C TYR A 21 -4.72 -4.63 10.24
N PRO A 22 -4.33 -3.36 10.41
CA PRO A 22 -3.11 -2.86 9.77
C PRO A 22 -1.87 -3.55 10.34
N GLN A 23 -0.76 -3.42 9.62
CA GLN A 23 0.53 -3.59 10.25
C GLN A 23 0.87 -2.36 11.08
N VAL A 24 1.53 -2.56 12.20
CA VAL A 24 1.98 -1.49 13.10
C VAL A 24 3.49 -1.64 13.26
N GLY A 25 4.23 -0.72 12.66
CA GLY A 25 5.69 -0.64 12.80
C GLY A 25 6.05 0.40 13.85
N ILE A 26 6.95 0.08 14.77
CA ILE A 26 7.53 1.04 15.71
C ILE A 26 9.05 0.95 15.70
N GLY A 27 9.71 2.11 15.58
CA GLY A 27 11.16 2.24 15.74
C GLY A 27 11.48 3.15 16.93
N PRO A 28 12.44 2.79 17.80
CA PRO A 28 13.04 3.75 18.73
C PRO A 28 13.85 4.79 17.95
N ASN A 29 14.31 5.84 18.61
CA ASN A 29 15.25 6.77 17.98
C ASN A 29 16.55 6.02 17.61
N ASP A 30 17.15 6.37 16.47
CA ASP A 30 18.43 5.85 15.93
C ASP A 30 18.55 4.36 15.60
N GLY A 31 17.58 3.48 15.93
CA GLY A 31 17.44 2.13 15.38
C GLY A 31 18.58 1.11 15.61
N ILE A 32 19.78 1.53 16.01
CA ILE A 32 20.98 0.72 16.30
C ILE A 32 21.66 1.34 17.51
N TYR A 33 22.18 0.51 18.42
CA TYR A 33 22.91 0.98 19.59
C TYR A 33 24.17 1.78 19.20
N SER A 34 24.31 3.00 19.71
CA SER A 34 25.49 3.84 19.47
C SER A 34 26.80 3.18 19.94
N SER A 35 26.76 2.31 20.96
CA SER A 35 27.93 1.52 21.38
C SER A 35 28.47 0.63 20.26
N ASN A 36 27.59 0.05 19.44
CA ASN A 36 28.01 -0.80 18.33
C ASN A 36 28.69 0.01 17.23
N TYR A 37 28.26 1.25 17.02
CA TYR A 37 28.95 2.19 16.15
C TYR A 37 30.37 2.48 16.67
N TRP A 38 30.50 2.84 17.94
CA TRP A 38 31.81 3.15 18.56
C TRP A 38 32.75 1.94 18.61
N ASP A 39 32.23 0.76 18.91
CA ASP A 39 32.99 -0.50 18.89
C ASP A 39 33.56 -0.79 17.49
N GLY A 40 32.80 -0.49 16.44
CA GLY A 40 33.26 -0.55 15.06
C GLY A 40 34.36 0.46 14.78
N ARG A 41 34.14 1.72 15.16
CA ARG A 41 35.02 2.85 14.85
C ARG A 41 36.36 2.80 15.59
N GLU A 42 36.36 2.70 16.92
CA GLU A 42 37.57 2.88 17.74
C GLU A 42 38.54 1.69 17.66
N ASN A 43 38.02 0.47 17.49
CA ASN A 43 38.87 -0.71 17.59
C ASN A 43 39.62 -1.05 16.30
N GLN A 44 39.20 -0.57 15.11
CA GLN A 44 39.70 -0.92 13.75
C GLN A 44 39.92 -2.43 13.49
N THR A 45 39.53 -3.28 14.46
CA THR A 45 39.77 -4.70 14.60
C THR A 45 38.63 -5.22 15.47
N VAL A 46 37.41 -5.11 14.97
CA VAL A 46 36.28 -5.82 15.57
C VAL A 46 36.61 -7.31 15.54
N LEU A 47 36.44 -7.99 16.67
CA LEU A 47 36.57 -9.45 16.72
C LEU A 47 35.24 -10.04 16.25
N GLY A 48 35.29 -10.84 15.19
CA GLY A 48 34.14 -11.65 14.77
C GLY A 48 33.70 -12.58 15.89
N ASN A 49 32.46 -13.08 15.80
CA ASN A 49 31.95 -14.07 16.75
C ASN A 49 32.80 -15.37 16.79
N ASP A 50 33.65 -15.58 15.78
CA ASP A 50 34.62 -16.66 15.62
C ASP A 50 36.03 -16.33 16.18
N GLY A 51 36.22 -15.14 16.74
CA GLY A 51 37.52 -14.65 17.23
C GLY A 51 38.46 -14.15 16.12
N SER A 52 38.02 -14.08 14.87
CA SER A 52 38.82 -13.56 13.76
C SER A 52 38.83 -12.02 13.75
N LYS A 53 39.97 -11.40 13.42
CA LYS A 53 40.06 -9.94 13.24
C LYS A 53 39.37 -9.54 11.94
N TRP A 54 38.51 -8.53 12.03
CA TRP A 54 37.85 -7.94 10.86
C TRP A 54 38.84 -7.25 9.94
N SER A 55 38.59 -7.35 8.63
CA SER A 55 39.29 -6.56 7.63
C SER A 55 38.75 -5.12 7.61
N LYS A 56 39.48 -4.19 6.98
CA LYS A 56 38.99 -2.82 6.75
C LYS A 56 37.66 -2.82 5.98
N ASN A 57 37.50 -3.75 5.04
CA ASN A 57 36.26 -3.94 4.27
C ASN A 57 35.10 -4.43 5.15
N ASP A 58 35.34 -5.35 6.09
CA ASP A 58 34.26 -5.84 6.98
C ASP A 58 33.69 -4.69 7.84
N LEU A 59 34.59 -3.87 8.38
CA LEU A 59 34.22 -2.70 9.18
C LEU A 59 33.46 -1.69 8.33
N GLU A 60 33.98 -1.36 7.15
CA GLU A 60 33.36 -0.40 6.27
C GLU A 60 31.94 -0.84 5.84
N GLY A 61 31.75 -2.11 5.51
CA GLY A 61 30.44 -2.65 5.16
C GLY A 61 29.42 -2.51 6.28
N ALA A 62 29.83 -2.78 7.53
CA ALA A 62 28.96 -2.59 8.70
C ALA A 62 28.64 -1.12 8.94
N MET A 63 29.66 -0.25 8.90
CA MET A 63 29.50 1.19 9.12
C MET A 63 28.57 1.79 8.08
N LYS A 64 28.72 1.41 6.81
CA LYS A 64 27.84 1.87 5.72
C LYS A 64 26.37 1.55 5.97
N VAL A 65 26.06 0.36 6.50
CA VAL A 65 24.68 0.02 6.86
C VAL A 65 24.17 0.88 8.02
N ILE A 66 24.96 1.04 9.08
CA ILE A 66 24.60 1.87 10.24
C ILE A 66 24.35 3.31 9.81
N TYR A 67 25.22 3.83 8.94
CA TYR A 67 25.14 5.20 8.49
C TYR A 67 23.91 5.52 7.66
N HIS A 68 23.45 4.60 6.81
CA HIS A 68 22.24 4.80 6.02
C HIS A 68 20.98 4.98 6.89
N THR A 69 21.02 4.60 8.17
CA THR A 69 19.86 4.61 9.07
C THR A 69 19.99 5.55 10.27
N CYS A 70 21.21 5.86 10.73
CA CYS A 70 21.46 6.57 11.99
C CYS A 70 21.97 8.01 11.81
N HIS A 71 22.14 8.49 10.57
CA HIS A 71 22.78 9.79 10.33
C HIS A 71 21.78 10.95 10.42
N PRO A 72 21.90 11.91 11.38
CA PRO A 72 20.90 12.97 11.61
C PRO A 72 20.70 13.93 10.41
N GLY A 73 21.71 14.05 9.53
CA GLY A 73 21.62 14.75 8.23
C GLY A 73 20.66 14.13 7.20
N THR A 74 20.07 12.95 7.47
CA THR A 74 18.98 12.39 6.65
C THR A 74 17.62 12.99 7.00
N THR A 75 17.49 13.75 8.10
CA THR A 75 16.24 14.41 8.48
C THR A 75 16.10 15.78 7.81
N TYR A 76 14.91 16.15 7.32
CA TYR A 76 14.63 17.49 6.74
C TYR A 76 14.88 18.67 7.70
N ALA A 77 15.16 18.41 8.98
CA ALA A 77 15.44 19.44 9.97
C ALA A 77 16.70 20.27 9.62
N HIS A 78 17.70 19.66 8.98
CA HIS A 78 18.94 20.34 8.61
C HIS A 78 18.76 21.42 7.52
N GLU A 79 17.71 21.35 6.70
CA GLU A 79 17.44 22.30 5.60
C GLU A 79 16.93 23.66 6.09
N ASN A 80 16.58 23.77 7.37
CA ASN A 80 16.07 25.01 7.97
C ASN A 80 17.12 25.78 8.79
N ASN A 81 18.42 25.63 8.49
CA ASN A 81 19.52 26.19 9.30
C ASN A 81 19.43 25.78 10.79
N ALA A 82 18.75 24.67 11.10
CA ALA A 82 18.81 24.11 12.44
C ALA A 82 20.23 23.61 12.66
N THR A 83 20.92 24.17 13.65
CA THR A 83 22.25 23.71 14.04
C THR A 83 22.13 22.29 14.57
N ILE A 84 22.48 21.30 13.75
CA ILE A 84 22.84 19.96 14.26
C ILE A 84 23.95 20.21 15.28
N ALA A 85 23.84 19.62 16.48
CA ALA A 85 24.87 19.78 17.50
C ALA A 85 26.22 19.43 16.87
N GLU A 86 27.25 20.28 17.03
CA GLU A 86 28.54 20.09 16.34
C GLU A 86 29.15 18.71 16.58
N ASN A 87 28.81 18.06 17.69
CA ASN A 87 29.26 16.70 18.03
C ASN A 87 28.56 15.61 17.19
N GLU A 88 27.30 15.80 16.83
CA GLU A 88 26.56 14.86 15.97
C GLU A 88 27.00 14.99 14.52
N GLY A 89 27.19 16.20 13.97
CA GLY A 89 27.73 16.36 12.61
C GLY A 89 29.17 15.85 12.46
N ARG A 90 30.05 16.18 13.42
CA ARG A 90 31.47 15.74 13.41
C ARG A 90 31.65 14.24 13.60
N MET A 91 30.74 13.57 14.31
CA MET A 91 30.79 12.11 14.51
C MET A 91 30.73 11.36 13.18
N PHE A 92 30.06 11.92 12.16
CA PHE A 92 29.89 11.31 10.84
C PHE A 92 30.80 11.93 9.75
N ASP A 93 31.25 13.18 9.91
CA ASP A 93 32.11 13.88 8.93
C ASP A 93 33.57 13.37 8.88
N GLU A 94 34.09 12.79 9.97
CA GLU A 94 35.49 12.31 10.06
C GLU A 94 35.78 11.01 9.28
N ASP A 95 34.75 10.32 8.76
CA ASP A 95 34.86 8.97 8.17
C ASP A 95 34.78 8.96 6.62
N THR A 96 35.05 10.10 5.98
CA THR A 96 35.06 10.26 4.50
C THR A 96 36.17 9.47 3.77
N GLU A 97 37.05 8.76 4.49
CA GLU A 97 38.16 7.94 3.93
C GLU A 97 37.84 6.43 3.77
N LEU A 98 36.60 6.01 4.01
CA LEU A 98 36.13 4.65 3.76
C LEU A 98 35.94 4.42 2.24
N GLN A 99 36.53 3.34 1.69
CA GLN A 99 36.63 3.07 0.25
C GLN A 99 35.31 2.55 -0.38
N GLU A 100 34.72 3.38 -1.22
CA GLU A 100 33.45 3.30 -1.98
C GLU A 100 32.81 1.95 -2.45
N THR A 101 33.37 0.75 -2.31
CA THR A 101 32.89 -0.46 -3.01
C THR A 101 32.35 -1.59 -2.12
N HIS A 102 31.30 -1.29 -1.34
CA HIS A 102 30.47 -2.34 -0.73
C HIS A 102 29.31 -2.78 -1.62
N LEU A 103 29.20 -4.09 -1.79
CA LEU A 103 28.12 -4.75 -2.52
C LEU A 103 27.12 -5.35 -1.53
N ASP A 104 25.83 -5.23 -1.86
CA ASP A 104 24.72 -5.86 -1.16
C ASP A 104 24.62 -7.35 -1.55
N ASP A 105 25.66 -8.13 -1.24
CA ASP A 105 25.71 -9.57 -1.55
C ASP A 105 25.82 -10.41 -0.28
N ILE A 106 24.69 -11.03 0.11
CA ILE A 106 24.61 -11.96 1.23
C ILE A 106 25.41 -13.25 0.96
N ARG A 107 25.65 -13.61 -0.31
CA ARG A 107 26.39 -14.84 -0.65
C ARG A 107 27.88 -14.70 -0.38
N ASN A 108 28.38 -13.47 -0.19
CA ASN A 108 29.73 -13.25 0.29
C ASN A 108 29.85 -13.77 1.74
N ASN A 109 30.80 -14.68 1.95
CA ASN A 109 31.10 -15.26 3.25
C ASN A 109 31.42 -14.21 4.33
N GLU A 110 32.04 -13.08 3.95
CA GLU A 110 32.33 -11.96 4.86
C GLU A 110 31.04 -11.30 5.36
N MET A 111 30.14 -10.97 4.42
CA MET A 111 28.85 -10.35 4.73
C MET A 111 27.98 -11.26 5.59
N SER A 112 27.88 -12.54 5.22
CA SER A 112 27.03 -13.54 5.88
C SER A 112 27.52 -13.92 7.28
N ASN A 113 28.83 -14.13 7.47
CA ASN A 113 29.36 -14.67 8.72
C ASN A 113 29.81 -13.59 9.72
N ARG A 114 30.11 -12.36 9.27
CA ARG A 114 30.63 -11.28 10.13
C ARG A 114 29.69 -10.08 10.21
N VAL A 115 29.42 -9.44 9.07
CA VAL A 115 28.72 -8.15 9.02
C VAL A 115 27.26 -8.28 9.45
N ILE A 116 26.49 -9.19 8.85
CA ILE A 116 25.08 -9.40 9.20
C ILE A 116 24.90 -9.78 10.69
N PRO A 117 25.64 -10.75 11.26
CA PRO A 117 25.55 -11.08 12.68
C PRO A 117 25.90 -9.92 13.61
N PHE A 118 26.88 -9.09 13.25
CA PHE A 118 27.24 -7.90 14.01
C PHE A 118 26.13 -6.85 13.98
N LEU A 119 25.59 -6.57 12.80
CA LEU A 119 24.46 -5.66 12.63
C LEU A 119 23.24 -6.16 13.43
N LYS A 120 22.91 -7.44 13.36
CA LYS A 120 21.84 -8.05 14.16
C LYS A 120 22.06 -7.90 15.67
N LYS A 121 23.31 -7.96 16.13
CA LYS A 121 23.66 -7.74 17.54
C LYS A 121 23.50 -6.27 17.95
N GLY A 122 23.71 -5.32 17.02
CA GLY A 122 23.54 -3.89 17.25
C GLY A 122 22.12 -3.38 17.06
N MET A 123 21.31 -4.10 16.30
CA MET A 123 19.88 -3.84 16.18
C MET A 123 19.21 -3.97 17.53
N ILE A 124 18.36 -3.01 17.84
CA ILE A 124 17.58 -3.04 19.08
C ILE A 124 16.54 -4.15 18.99
N ASN A 125 16.51 -5.02 19.99
CA ASN A 125 15.60 -6.16 20.04
C ASN A 125 14.20 -5.72 20.47
N CYS A 126 13.16 -6.27 19.84
CA CYS A 126 11.78 -5.89 20.16
C CYS A 126 11.38 -6.22 21.61
N SER A 127 12.00 -7.23 22.22
CA SER A 127 11.79 -7.57 23.64
C SER A 127 12.41 -6.56 24.63
N GLU A 128 13.37 -5.77 24.18
CA GLU A 128 14.05 -4.77 25.01
C GLU A 128 13.20 -3.50 25.13
N ILE A 129 12.61 -3.07 24.01
CA ILE A 129 11.76 -1.88 23.93
C ILE A 129 10.34 -2.20 24.40
N ILE A 130 9.77 -3.32 23.93
CA ILE A 130 8.35 -3.65 24.13
C ILE A 130 8.21 -4.65 25.28
N LYS A 131 7.75 -4.15 26.43
CA LYS A 131 7.68 -4.94 27.69
C LYS A 131 6.35 -5.64 27.93
N GLY A 132 5.28 -5.16 27.32
CA GLY A 132 3.96 -5.75 27.48
C GLY A 132 3.13 -5.64 26.22
N CYS A 133 2.44 -6.72 25.87
CA CYS A 133 1.59 -6.78 24.69
C CYS A 133 0.27 -7.44 25.03
N LEU A 134 -0.81 -6.77 24.63
CA LEU A 134 -2.17 -7.19 24.79
C LEU A 134 -2.82 -7.16 23.41
N LEU A 135 -3.49 -8.25 23.06
CA LEU A 135 -4.24 -8.35 21.82
C LEU A 135 -5.64 -8.84 22.15
N ASN A 136 -6.65 -8.04 21.82
CA ASN A 136 -8.04 -8.28 22.23
C ASN A 136 -8.18 -8.53 23.75
N GLY A 137 -7.50 -7.71 24.56
CA GLY A 137 -7.50 -7.76 26.03
C GLY A 137 -6.75 -8.96 26.62
N LYS A 138 -6.23 -9.87 25.80
CA LYS A 138 -5.47 -11.05 26.24
C LYS A 138 -3.98 -10.74 26.19
N SER A 139 -3.26 -11.13 27.25
CA SER A 139 -1.79 -11.00 27.30
C SER A 139 -1.13 -11.96 26.31
N TYR A 140 -0.17 -11.45 25.54
CA TYR A 140 0.68 -12.21 24.64
C TYR A 140 2.15 -11.90 24.92
N ASP A 141 3.02 -12.83 24.55
CA ASP A 141 4.46 -12.59 24.53
C ASP A 141 4.80 -11.66 23.36
N CYS A 142 5.42 -10.51 23.65
CA CYS A 142 5.77 -9.52 22.64
C CYS A 142 6.70 -10.05 21.56
N THR A 143 7.58 -10.99 21.87
CA THR A 143 8.49 -11.64 20.89
C THR A 143 7.74 -12.48 19.85
N THR A 144 6.52 -12.91 20.18
CA THR A 144 5.66 -13.64 19.27
C THR A 144 4.83 -12.74 18.38
N LEU A 145 4.54 -11.51 18.83
CA LEU A 145 3.68 -10.56 18.12
C LEU A 145 4.48 -9.59 17.24
N PHE A 146 5.55 -9.01 17.78
CA PHE A 146 6.41 -8.06 17.09
C PHE A 146 7.65 -8.78 16.56
N LYS A 147 7.95 -8.54 15.29
CA LYS A 147 9.14 -9.08 14.61
C LYS A 147 10.09 -7.97 14.25
N GLU A 148 11.37 -8.25 14.41
CA GLU A 148 12.44 -7.36 13.98
C GLU A 148 12.39 -7.20 12.46
N HIS A 149 12.52 -5.96 12.02
CA HIS A 149 12.56 -5.57 10.62
C HIS A 149 13.54 -4.41 10.48
N PHE A 150 14.37 -4.46 9.45
CA PHE A 150 15.27 -3.37 9.13
C PHE A 150 14.61 -2.44 8.11
N SER A 151 14.32 -1.22 8.51
CA SER A 151 13.69 -0.20 7.65
C SER A 151 14.67 0.93 7.34
N GLU A 152 14.21 1.93 6.61
CA GLU A 152 14.94 3.20 6.41
C GLU A 152 15.27 3.89 7.75
N TRP A 153 14.44 3.68 8.78
CA TRP A 153 14.65 4.17 10.14
C TRP A 153 15.62 3.29 10.98
N GLY A 154 16.20 2.23 10.41
CA GLY A 154 17.01 1.25 11.16
C GLY A 154 16.19 0.10 11.75
N SER A 155 16.53 -0.40 12.95
CA SER A 155 15.78 -1.50 13.57
C SER A 155 14.39 -1.04 13.99
N THR A 156 13.40 -1.79 13.52
CA THR A 156 11.98 -1.54 13.77
C THR A 156 11.28 -2.83 14.15
N CYS A 157 10.23 -2.70 14.95
CA CYS A 157 9.41 -3.81 15.42
C CYS A 157 8.06 -3.76 14.76
N ILE A 158 7.70 -4.83 14.04
CA ILE A 158 6.49 -4.88 13.22
C ILE A 158 5.54 -5.91 13.77
N PHE A 159 4.32 -5.46 14.06
CA PHE A 159 3.18 -6.31 14.31
C PHE A 159 2.34 -6.43 13.04
N ASN A 160 1.91 -7.65 12.72
CA ASN A 160 0.93 -7.94 11.68
C ASN A 160 1.29 -7.42 10.28
N GLY A 161 2.58 -7.38 9.95
CA GLY A 161 3.11 -7.06 8.62
C GLY A 161 3.81 -8.25 7.99
N ILE A 162 3.72 -8.35 6.67
CA ILE A 162 4.41 -9.38 5.89
C ILE A 162 5.94 -9.22 6.01
N PRO A 163 6.71 -10.29 6.30
CA PRO A 163 8.16 -10.22 6.36
C PRO A 163 8.79 -9.86 5.00
N ALA A 164 9.90 -9.11 5.00
CA ALA A 164 10.60 -8.71 3.78
C ALA A 164 10.98 -9.92 2.89
N LYS A 165 11.42 -11.05 3.46
CA LYS A 165 11.71 -12.30 2.73
C LYS A 165 10.49 -12.91 2.04
N ALA A 166 9.29 -12.71 2.59
CA ALA A 166 8.05 -13.15 1.96
C ALA A 166 7.63 -12.18 0.83
N THR A 167 7.90 -10.89 0.96
CA THR A 167 7.47 -9.84 0.02
C THR A 167 8.39 -9.64 -1.18
N ARG A 168 9.71 -9.63 -0.96
CA ARG A 168 10.75 -9.39 -1.96
C ARG A 168 11.07 -10.65 -2.75
N ARG A 169 11.49 -10.49 -4.02
CA ARG A 169 11.94 -11.59 -4.90
C ARG A 169 13.39 -11.99 -4.67
N TYR A 170 14.21 -11.03 -4.22
CA TYR A 170 15.63 -11.21 -3.98
C TYR A 170 15.94 -10.96 -2.52
N ASP A 171 16.86 -11.75 -1.97
CA ASP A 171 17.40 -11.50 -0.65
C ASP A 171 18.47 -10.41 -0.73
N THR A 172 18.38 -9.43 0.17
CA THR A 172 19.33 -8.34 0.39
C THR A 172 19.69 -8.24 1.86
N ILE A 173 20.72 -7.48 2.23
CA ILE A 173 21.11 -7.28 3.64
C ILE A 173 19.89 -6.93 4.49
N GLN A 174 19.02 -6.05 4.00
CA GLN A 174 17.78 -5.66 4.69
C GLN A 174 16.86 -6.86 4.99
N SER A 175 16.63 -7.75 4.03
CA SER A 175 15.72 -8.89 4.23
C SER A 175 16.33 -9.92 5.17
N GLU A 176 17.66 -10.05 5.20
CA GLU A 176 18.38 -10.91 6.12
C GLU A 176 18.41 -10.39 7.56
N LEU A 177 18.41 -9.07 7.76
CA LEU A 177 18.37 -8.46 9.08
C LEU A 177 17.02 -8.66 9.80
N GLY A 178 15.96 -9.07 9.09
CA GLY A 178 14.67 -9.40 9.68
C GLY A 178 14.69 -10.60 10.66
N GLY A 179 13.81 -10.57 11.65
CA GLY A 179 13.72 -11.57 12.75
C GLY A 179 12.67 -12.67 12.58
N SER A 180 12.04 -12.80 11.41
CA SER A 180 10.96 -13.79 11.18
C SER A 180 11.51 -15.21 10.99
N THR A 181 10.85 -16.21 11.57
CA THR A 181 11.25 -17.62 11.38
C THR A 181 10.82 -18.16 10.01
N LYS A 182 11.42 -19.26 9.55
CA LYS A 182 11.05 -19.89 8.26
C LYS A 182 9.57 -20.29 8.23
N GLU A 183 9.06 -20.82 9.34
CA GLU A 183 7.65 -21.20 9.47
C GLU A 183 6.71 -20.00 9.38
N GLU A 184 7.13 -18.85 9.93
CA GLU A 184 6.34 -17.60 9.86
C GLU A 184 6.32 -17.05 8.43
N ILE A 185 7.47 -17.08 7.74
CA ILE A 185 7.57 -16.65 6.34
C ILE A 185 6.63 -17.49 5.46
N GLU A 186 6.66 -18.82 5.59
CA GLU A 186 5.76 -19.70 4.84
C GLU A 186 4.27 -19.45 5.15
N GLU A 187 3.95 -19.10 6.40
CA GLU A 187 2.57 -18.80 6.81
C GLU A 187 2.08 -17.52 6.12
N TRP A 188 2.92 -16.48 6.08
CA TRP A 188 2.63 -15.23 5.38
C TRP A 188 2.56 -15.40 3.86
N GLU A 189 3.41 -16.22 3.25
CA GLU A 189 3.36 -16.51 1.81
C GLU A 189 2.08 -17.25 1.39
N LYS A 190 1.55 -18.10 2.28
CA LYS A 190 0.27 -18.82 2.07
C LYS A 190 -0.95 -17.97 2.40
N ALA A 191 -0.78 -16.87 3.13
CA ALA A 191 -1.88 -15.99 3.51
C ALA A 191 -2.41 -15.23 2.29
N ASP A 192 -3.72 -15.27 2.08
CA ASP A 192 -4.35 -14.49 1.03
C ASP A 192 -4.53 -13.02 1.46
N LEU A 193 -3.49 -12.22 1.23
CA LEU A 193 -3.51 -10.78 1.49
C LEU A 193 -4.29 -9.98 0.45
N ASP A 194 -4.82 -10.62 -0.60
CA ASP A 194 -5.62 -10.00 -1.67
C ASP A 194 -7.08 -10.48 -1.67
N GLU A 195 -7.42 -11.26 -0.64
CA GLU A 195 -8.74 -11.85 -0.40
C GLU A 195 -9.84 -10.78 -0.48
N TYR A 196 -10.94 -11.15 -1.13
CA TYR A 196 -12.15 -10.35 -1.14
C TYR A 196 -12.76 -10.34 0.26
N VAL A 197 -12.82 -9.15 0.86
CA VAL A 197 -13.11 -8.93 2.28
C VAL A 197 -14.44 -9.58 2.71
N ILE A 198 -15.46 -9.60 1.84
CA ILE A 198 -16.78 -10.16 2.13
C ILE A 198 -16.73 -11.70 2.32
N ASN A 199 -15.75 -12.39 1.72
CA ASN A 199 -15.60 -13.85 1.82
C ASN A 199 -14.45 -14.26 2.76
N ALA A 200 -14.02 -13.37 3.66
CA ALA A 200 -12.86 -13.57 4.49
C ALA A 200 -12.89 -14.89 5.29
N ARG A 201 -12.04 -15.85 4.92
CA ARG A 201 -11.88 -17.11 5.66
C ARG A 201 -11.09 -16.84 6.93
N LYS A 202 -11.80 -16.77 8.06
CA LYS A 202 -11.19 -16.60 9.38
C LYS A 202 -10.34 -17.82 9.72
N GLN A 203 -9.03 -17.69 9.58
CA GLN A 203 -8.07 -18.71 9.99
C GLN A 203 -8.14 -18.93 11.50
N LYS A 204 -8.13 -20.19 11.94
CA LYS A 204 -8.15 -20.51 13.37
C LYS A 204 -6.79 -20.18 13.98
N PRO A 205 -6.74 -19.50 15.13
CA PRO A 205 -5.47 -19.24 15.80
C PRO A 205 -4.81 -20.56 16.22
N ARG A 206 -3.49 -20.66 16.06
CA ARG A 206 -2.71 -21.76 16.65
C ARG A 206 -2.48 -21.51 18.13
N LYS A 207 -2.31 -22.57 18.93
CA LYS A 207 -2.32 -22.55 20.43
C LYS A 207 -1.49 -21.43 21.09
N LYS A 208 -0.50 -20.82 20.41
CA LYS A 208 0.35 -19.74 20.94
C LYS A 208 0.50 -18.50 20.04
N ARG A 209 -0.02 -18.47 18.81
CA ARG A 209 0.15 -17.34 17.87
C ARG A 209 -1.19 -16.90 17.28
N PRO A 210 -1.42 -15.59 17.10
CA PRO A 210 -2.58 -15.11 16.36
C PRO A 210 -2.50 -15.58 14.91
N ALA A 211 -3.66 -15.75 14.27
CA ALA A 211 -3.70 -15.99 12.82
C ALA A 211 -3.19 -14.76 12.06
N VAL A 212 -2.55 -14.98 10.92
CA VAL A 212 -2.04 -13.92 10.03
C VAL A 212 -2.85 -13.84 8.72
N PRO A 213 -3.18 -12.62 8.24
CA PRO A 213 -3.15 -11.37 9.00
C PRO A 213 -4.18 -11.42 10.15
N TRP A 214 -3.84 -10.82 11.27
CA TRP A 214 -4.75 -10.70 12.41
C TRP A 214 -5.88 -9.71 12.09
N ARG A 215 -7.03 -9.90 12.74
CA ARG A 215 -8.24 -9.09 12.57
C ARG A 215 -8.87 -8.77 13.93
N GLN A 216 -9.29 -7.52 14.10
CA GLN A 216 -9.98 -7.06 15.31
C GLN A 216 -11.48 -7.35 15.18
N LEU A 217 -12.07 -8.08 16.14
CA LEU A 217 -13.46 -8.55 16.05
C LEU A 217 -14.51 -7.59 16.65
N ALA A 218 -14.08 -6.67 17.50
CA ALA A 218 -14.94 -5.68 18.14
C ALA A 218 -14.21 -4.35 18.22
N PRO A 219 -14.88 -3.20 18.07
CA PRO A 219 -14.21 -1.91 18.09
C PRO A 219 -13.73 -1.55 19.50
N GLY A 220 -12.86 -0.54 19.57
CA GLY A 220 -12.41 0.05 20.83
C GLY A 220 -11.08 -0.49 21.37
N LYS A 221 -10.56 0.24 22.35
CA LYS A 221 -9.19 0.09 22.92
C LYS A 221 -8.93 -1.32 23.46
N SER A 222 -9.89 -1.89 24.18
CA SER A 222 -9.77 -3.21 24.80
C SER A 222 -9.68 -4.35 23.79
N SER A 223 -10.19 -4.14 22.57
CA SER A 223 -10.28 -5.16 21.53
C SER A 223 -9.20 -5.06 20.46
N GLY A 224 -8.42 -3.98 20.46
CA GLY A 224 -7.30 -3.74 19.55
C GLY A 224 -5.96 -4.31 20.04
N LEU A 225 -4.89 -3.66 19.61
CA LEU A 225 -3.51 -3.91 20.04
C LEU A 225 -3.11 -2.86 21.08
N THR A 226 -2.74 -3.31 22.28
CA THR A 226 -2.14 -2.43 23.29
C THR A 226 -0.75 -2.93 23.62
N PHE A 227 0.25 -2.05 23.58
CA PHE A 227 1.62 -2.41 23.94
C PHE A 227 2.32 -1.30 24.72
N ALA A 228 3.26 -1.70 25.57
CA ALA A 228 4.05 -0.78 26.40
C ALA A 228 5.49 -0.70 25.88
N ILE A 229 5.89 0.52 25.55
CA ILE A 229 7.24 0.87 25.09
C ILE A 229 8.00 1.51 26.23
N LYS A 230 9.25 1.12 26.39
CA LYS A 230 10.16 1.61 27.42
C LYS A 230 11.27 2.40 26.75
N GLU A 231 11.59 3.56 27.33
CA GLU A 231 12.75 4.35 26.96
C GLU A 231 13.60 4.71 28.20
N GLU A 232 14.91 4.77 27.99
CA GLU A 232 15.88 5.18 29.00
C GLU A 232 16.34 6.64 28.85
N LEU A 233 16.19 7.24 27.66
CA LEU A 233 16.53 8.62 27.31
C LEU A 233 15.29 9.52 27.05
N GLU A 234 15.46 10.84 26.89
CA GLU A 234 14.37 11.79 26.57
C GLU A 234 14.08 11.88 25.06
N ASP A 235 14.09 10.74 24.35
CA ASP A 235 13.89 10.72 22.90
C ASP A 235 12.43 10.53 22.49
N LYS A 236 12.18 10.22 21.21
CA LYS A 236 10.84 9.92 20.68
C LYS A 236 10.89 8.62 19.91
N ALA A 237 9.81 7.84 19.96
CA ALA A 237 9.63 6.69 19.07
C ALA A 237 8.91 7.13 17.79
N CYS A 238 9.08 6.41 16.69
CA CYS A 238 8.34 6.65 15.45
C CYS A 238 7.41 5.45 15.16
N LEU A 239 6.13 5.74 14.89
CA LEU A 239 5.11 4.74 14.60
C LEU A 239 4.58 4.88 13.18
N ALA A 240 4.55 3.79 12.42
CA ALA A 240 3.92 3.72 11.11
C ALA A 240 2.77 2.71 11.09
N VAL A 241 1.71 3.03 10.34
CA VAL A 241 0.52 2.18 10.18
C VAL A 241 0.27 1.98 8.69
N ASN A 242 0.50 0.76 8.21
CA ASN A 242 0.44 0.43 6.79
C ASN A 242 -0.50 -0.76 6.54
N ASN A 243 -0.79 -1.04 5.27
CA ASN A 243 -1.46 -2.29 4.89
C ASN A 243 -0.52 -3.48 5.16
N PRO A 244 -0.97 -4.61 5.74
CA PRO A 244 -0.14 -5.78 6.02
C PRO A 244 0.65 -6.36 4.85
N ARG A 245 0.27 -6.06 3.59
CA ARG A 245 0.95 -6.53 2.37
C ARG A 245 2.10 -5.63 1.92
N ASP A 246 2.09 -4.37 2.35
CA ASP A 246 3.07 -3.39 1.89
C ASP A 246 4.32 -3.44 2.77
N GLU A 247 5.46 -2.98 2.26
CA GLU A 247 6.64 -2.82 3.12
C GLU A 247 6.41 -1.61 4.08
N PRO A 248 6.84 -1.68 5.36
CA PRO A 248 6.78 -0.55 6.29
C PRO A 248 7.60 0.65 5.78
N GLN A 249 7.04 1.84 5.97
CA GLN A 249 7.62 3.10 5.51
C GLN A 249 7.63 4.10 6.68
N ILE A 250 8.61 3.92 7.58
CA ILE A 250 8.64 4.64 8.87
C ILE A 250 9.25 6.03 8.73
N GLU A 251 10.32 6.18 7.95
CA GLU A 251 10.97 7.48 7.77
C GLU A 251 10.01 8.49 7.11
N ARG A 252 9.28 8.05 6.08
CA ARG A 252 8.41 8.94 5.29
C ARG A 252 7.02 9.18 5.88
N PHE A 253 6.39 8.16 6.46
CA PHE A 253 5.00 8.22 6.92
C PHE A 253 4.84 7.97 8.43
N GLY A 254 5.96 7.87 9.15
CA GLY A 254 5.96 7.68 10.60
C GLY A 254 5.42 8.90 11.35
N THR A 255 4.73 8.63 12.44
CA THR A 255 4.29 9.64 13.41
C THR A 255 5.14 9.52 14.68
N SER A 256 5.74 10.62 15.11
CA SER A 256 6.51 10.64 16.36
C SER A 256 5.62 10.49 17.59
N LEU A 257 6.04 9.63 18.51
CA LEU A 257 5.37 9.28 19.75
C LEU A 257 6.21 9.74 20.95
N PRO A 258 5.61 10.50 21.89
CA PRO A 258 6.31 10.91 23.10
C PRO A 258 6.41 9.76 24.12
N TYR A 259 7.53 9.70 24.85
CA TYR A 259 7.62 8.83 26.02
C TYR A 259 6.90 9.40 27.25
N GLY A 260 6.58 8.53 28.21
CA GLY A 260 5.88 8.89 29.45
C GLY A 260 4.40 9.27 29.28
N ARG A 261 3.74 8.81 28.20
CA ARG A 261 2.36 9.13 27.85
C ARG A 261 1.53 7.87 27.61
N GLU A 262 0.23 8.01 27.79
CA GLU A 262 -0.73 7.04 27.26
C GLU A 262 -1.21 7.57 25.90
N ILE A 263 -0.94 6.80 24.85
CA ILE A 263 -1.13 7.17 23.46
C ILE A 263 -2.28 6.35 22.89
N TYR A 264 -3.16 7.01 22.14
CA TYR A 264 -4.31 6.43 21.48
C TYR A 264 -4.21 6.67 19.98
N VAL A 265 -4.02 5.59 19.24
CA VAL A 265 -3.97 5.55 17.77
C VAL A 265 -5.31 5.00 17.31
N SER A 266 -6.21 5.93 17.00
CA SER A 266 -7.55 5.63 16.49
C SER A 266 -7.47 5.34 15.00
N LEU A 267 -8.01 4.19 14.59
CA LEU A 267 -8.02 3.73 13.21
C LEU A 267 -9.43 3.78 12.61
N TYR A 268 -9.55 4.33 11.41
CA TYR A 268 -10.75 4.24 10.59
C TYR A 268 -10.38 3.59 9.24
N PRO A 269 -10.86 2.36 8.94
CA PRO A 269 -10.52 1.67 7.71
C PRO A 269 -11.32 2.22 6.52
N GLU A 270 -10.66 2.38 5.39
CA GLU A 270 -11.27 2.67 4.10
C GLU A 270 -11.04 1.47 3.18
N ILE A 271 -12.13 0.73 2.94
CA ILE A 271 -12.08 -0.50 2.17
C ILE A 271 -12.43 -0.19 0.72
N LEU A 272 -11.56 -0.61 -0.19
CA LEU A 272 -11.76 -0.52 -1.62
C LEU A 272 -11.88 -1.94 -2.18
N LEU A 273 -13.05 -2.22 -2.75
CA LEU A 273 -13.37 -3.48 -3.41
C LEU A 273 -13.40 -3.32 -4.92
N ALA A 274 -13.07 -4.42 -5.60
CA ALA A 274 -13.23 -4.54 -7.03
C ALA A 274 -13.76 -5.93 -7.36
N GLU A 275 -14.80 -5.93 -8.18
CA GLU A 275 -15.47 -7.14 -8.66
C GLU A 275 -14.60 -7.96 -9.61
N GLU A 276 -14.99 -9.21 -9.84
CA GLU A 276 -14.29 -10.09 -10.76
C GLU A 276 -14.46 -9.65 -12.21
N ASP A 277 -15.62 -9.08 -12.58
CA ASP A 277 -15.87 -8.50 -13.90
C ASP A 277 -14.90 -7.36 -14.26
N ALA A 278 -14.35 -6.68 -13.25
CA ALA A 278 -13.32 -5.67 -13.45
C ALA A 278 -12.02 -6.30 -13.97
N LYS A 279 -11.74 -7.58 -13.66
CA LYS A 279 -10.56 -8.28 -14.22
C LYS A 279 -10.67 -8.48 -15.74
N ASP A 280 -11.88 -8.60 -16.28
CA ASP A 280 -12.11 -8.77 -17.72
C ASP A 280 -11.75 -7.51 -18.52
N ILE A 281 -11.71 -6.34 -17.87
CA ILE A 281 -11.28 -5.10 -18.48
C ILE A 281 -9.75 -5.06 -18.52
N GLY A 282 -9.22 -4.91 -19.73
CA GLY A 282 -7.78 -4.78 -19.96
C GLY A 282 -7.13 -3.70 -19.09
N MET A 283 -5.93 -4.02 -18.57
CA MET A 283 -5.18 -3.22 -17.59
C MET A 283 -5.05 -1.73 -17.96
N GLU A 284 -4.76 -1.42 -19.23
CA GLU A 284 -4.60 -0.04 -19.70
C GLU A 284 -5.85 0.81 -19.52
N ARG A 285 -7.03 0.22 -19.77
CA ARG A 285 -8.33 0.92 -19.68
C ARG A 285 -8.89 0.90 -18.26
N ARG A 286 -8.53 -0.11 -17.47
CA ARG A 286 -9.02 -0.34 -16.10
C ARG A 286 -8.60 0.75 -15.12
N GLY A 287 -7.41 1.32 -15.29
CA GLY A 287 -6.93 2.42 -14.45
C GLY A 287 -6.48 2.03 -13.04
N CYS A 288 -6.49 0.73 -12.70
CA CYS A 288 -5.97 0.16 -11.47
C CYS A 288 -5.39 -1.24 -11.73
N TYR A 289 -4.54 -1.73 -10.83
CA TYR A 289 -4.00 -3.09 -10.92
C TYR A 289 -4.42 -3.96 -9.73
N PHE A 290 -4.68 -5.23 -10.01
CA PHE A 290 -4.73 -6.30 -9.01
C PHE A 290 -3.31 -6.73 -8.65
N SER A 291 -3.16 -7.42 -7.53
CA SER A 291 -1.86 -7.85 -7.03
C SER A 291 -1.17 -8.90 -7.92
N ASP A 292 -1.98 -9.66 -8.66
CA ASP A 292 -1.63 -10.76 -9.57
C ASP A 292 -1.59 -10.34 -11.05
N ASP A 293 -1.85 -9.07 -11.36
CA ASP A 293 -1.74 -8.56 -12.72
C ASP A 293 -0.27 -8.63 -13.21
N GLY A 294 -0.10 -9.00 -14.48
CA GLY A 294 1.20 -9.03 -15.15
C GLY A 294 1.50 -7.75 -15.94
N GLY A 295 2.38 -7.85 -16.95
CA GLY A 295 2.69 -6.73 -17.84
C GLY A 295 3.22 -5.50 -17.09
N ASP A 296 2.55 -4.35 -17.23
CA ASP A 296 2.94 -3.10 -16.55
C ASP A 296 2.78 -3.13 -15.02
N ALA A 297 2.01 -4.09 -14.48
CA ALA A 297 1.88 -4.31 -13.04
C ALA A 297 2.95 -5.26 -12.47
N TYR A 298 3.77 -5.87 -13.33
CA TYR A 298 4.85 -6.73 -12.88
C TYR A 298 5.94 -5.92 -12.17
N LEU A 299 6.27 -6.34 -10.95
CA LEU A 299 7.35 -5.79 -10.14
C LEU A 299 8.57 -6.74 -10.17
N GLU A 300 9.73 -6.17 -10.45
CA GLU A 300 11.00 -6.89 -10.58
C GLU A 300 11.60 -7.25 -9.22
N PHE A 301 11.34 -6.45 -8.19
CA PHE A 301 11.89 -6.68 -6.85
C PHE A 301 10.85 -7.25 -5.87
N TYR A 302 9.56 -7.15 -6.18
CA TYR A 302 8.47 -7.62 -5.31
C TYR A 302 7.65 -8.75 -5.95
N LYS A 303 7.22 -9.71 -5.13
CA LYS A 303 6.46 -10.87 -5.63
C LYS A 303 5.05 -10.52 -6.08
N LYS A 304 4.40 -9.55 -5.41
CA LYS A 304 3.03 -9.11 -5.67
C LYS A 304 2.95 -7.60 -5.85
N TYR A 305 2.03 -7.17 -6.71
CA TYR A 305 1.80 -5.75 -6.94
C TYR A 305 1.09 -5.08 -5.77
N SER A 306 1.69 -4.00 -5.28
CA SER A 306 0.96 -2.94 -4.59
C SER A 306 1.44 -1.59 -5.08
N ARG A 307 0.60 -0.57 -4.96
CA ARG A 307 0.99 0.78 -5.34
C ARG A 307 2.22 1.23 -4.54
N GLN A 308 2.27 0.92 -3.25
CA GLN A 308 3.42 1.28 -2.42
C GLN A 308 4.68 0.56 -2.90
N ASN A 309 4.63 -0.76 -3.07
CA ASN A 309 5.77 -1.54 -3.54
C ASN A 309 6.24 -1.10 -4.94
N CYS A 310 5.31 -0.73 -5.83
CA CYS A 310 5.64 -0.15 -7.14
C CYS A 310 6.37 1.18 -7.02
N LEU A 311 5.93 2.06 -6.12
CA LEU A 311 6.61 3.33 -5.87
C LEU A 311 8.01 3.07 -5.34
N GLU A 312 8.20 2.20 -4.34
CA GLU A 312 9.52 1.84 -3.82
C GLU A 312 10.46 1.31 -4.92
N GLU A 313 9.97 0.44 -5.79
CA GLU A 313 10.75 -0.06 -6.92
C GLU A 313 11.08 1.04 -7.94
N CYS A 314 10.14 1.95 -8.20
CA CYS A 314 10.36 3.10 -9.08
C CYS A 314 11.44 4.05 -8.53
N PHE A 315 11.37 4.39 -7.23
CA PHE A 315 12.39 5.20 -6.55
C PHE A 315 13.75 4.50 -6.61
N ALA A 316 13.81 3.23 -6.21
CA ALA A 316 15.05 2.45 -6.23
C ALA A 316 15.68 2.40 -7.63
N LYS A 317 14.88 2.20 -8.69
CA LYS A 317 15.37 2.17 -10.08
C LYS A 317 15.91 3.51 -10.54
N LYS A 318 15.19 4.61 -10.30
CA LYS A 318 15.65 5.96 -10.70
C LYS A 318 16.92 6.37 -9.96
N VAL A 319 16.96 6.12 -8.65
CA VAL A 319 18.15 6.38 -7.83
C VAL A 319 19.33 5.58 -8.35
N TYR A 320 19.15 4.30 -8.64
CA TYR A 320 20.23 3.46 -9.16
C TYR A 320 20.69 3.87 -10.56
N GLU A 321 19.78 4.27 -11.45
CA GLU A 321 20.10 4.76 -12.80
C GLU A 321 20.96 6.03 -12.77
N LYS A 322 20.73 6.89 -11.77
CA LYS A 322 21.39 8.19 -11.67
C LYS A 322 22.65 8.20 -10.81
N CYS A 323 22.58 7.56 -9.65
CA CYS A 323 23.65 7.54 -8.64
C CYS A 323 24.56 6.31 -8.74
N GLU A 324 24.21 5.32 -9.57
CA GLU A 324 24.96 4.04 -9.74
C GLU A 324 25.19 3.27 -8.43
N CYS A 325 24.35 3.55 -7.42
CA CYS A 325 24.40 2.97 -6.10
C CYS A 325 22.99 3.01 -5.49
N ALA A 326 22.76 2.31 -4.38
CA ALA A 326 21.45 2.34 -3.72
C ALA A 326 21.51 2.28 -2.19
N LYS A 327 20.40 2.65 -1.54
CA LYS A 327 20.24 2.56 -0.07
C LYS A 327 20.06 1.11 0.36
N VAL A 328 20.59 0.73 1.52
CA VAL A 328 20.44 -0.63 2.09
C VAL A 328 18.97 -1.02 2.24
N SER A 329 18.12 -0.10 2.68
CA SER A 329 16.68 -0.28 2.82
C SER A 329 15.94 -0.45 1.50
N SER A 330 16.42 0.14 0.38
CA SER A 330 15.74 0.06 -0.91
C SER A 330 15.73 -1.37 -1.49
N PRO A 331 14.66 -1.77 -2.21
CA PRO A 331 14.63 -3.03 -2.94
C PRO A 331 15.62 -3.02 -4.11
N GLY A 332 16.12 -4.19 -4.52
CA GLY A 332 17.04 -4.28 -5.64
C GLY A 332 17.59 -5.67 -5.88
N PHE A 333 18.49 -5.79 -6.86
CA PHE A 333 19.23 -7.02 -7.11
C PHE A 333 20.31 -7.28 -6.06
N PRO A 334 20.60 -8.55 -5.75
CA PRO A 334 21.75 -8.89 -4.93
C PRO A 334 23.04 -8.52 -5.67
N GLY A 335 24.04 -8.04 -4.94
CA GLY A 335 25.33 -7.59 -5.46
C GLY A 335 25.34 -6.15 -5.98
N ARG A 336 24.27 -5.36 -5.81
CA ARG A 336 24.26 -3.93 -6.15
C ARG A 336 25.24 -3.15 -5.27
N LYS A 337 25.84 -2.08 -5.80
CA LYS A 337 26.69 -1.15 -5.04
C LYS A 337 25.83 -0.37 -4.05
N LEU A 338 26.23 -0.34 -2.79
CA LEU A 338 25.63 0.54 -1.78
C LEU A 338 26.23 1.95 -1.93
N CYS A 339 25.44 3.01 -1.70
CA CYS A 339 25.94 4.39 -1.81
C CYS A 339 26.90 4.76 -0.69
N SER A 340 27.92 5.57 -0.99
CA SER A 340 28.77 6.15 0.06
C SER A 340 28.00 7.22 0.84
N LEU A 341 28.53 7.66 1.99
CA LEU A 341 27.87 8.69 2.82
C LEU A 341 27.66 10.01 2.07
N PRO A 342 28.68 10.55 1.38
CA PRO A 342 28.48 11.73 0.57
C PRO A 342 27.41 11.50 -0.49
N ASP A 343 27.35 10.33 -1.13
CA ASP A 343 26.38 10.04 -2.19
C ASP A 343 24.94 9.95 -1.68
N VAL A 344 24.72 9.47 -0.44
CA VAL A 344 23.39 9.43 0.17
C VAL A 344 22.79 10.84 0.26
N ASN A 345 23.58 11.80 0.75
CA ASN A 345 23.11 13.18 0.93
C ASN A 345 23.17 14.01 -0.36
N SER A 346 24.21 13.82 -1.19
CA SER A 346 24.44 14.65 -2.37
C SER A 346 23.76 14.13 -3.64
N CYS A 347 23.50 12.82 -3.74
CA CYS A 347 22.86 12.22 -4.91
C CYS A 347 21.48 11.67 -4.58
N ILE A 348 21.38 10.64 -3.71
CA ILE A 348 20.10 9.94 -3.52
C ILE A 348 19.00 10.90 -3.05
N ARG A 349 19.29 11.72 -2.04
CA ARG A 349 18.31 12.67 -1.50
C ARG A 349 17.87 13.70 -2.53
N VAL A 350 18.80 14.23 -3.31
CA VAL A 350 18.52 15.22 -4.36
C VAL A 350 17.60 14.61 -5.43
N GLU A 351 17.86 13.37 -5.82
CA GLU A 351 17.02 12.66 -6.80
C GLU A 351 15.64 12.32 -6.24
N GLU A 352 15.55 11.85 -5.00
CA GLU A 352 14.26 11.62 -4.33
C GLU A 352 13.45 12.91 -4.21
N GLU A 353 14.09 14.02 -3.81
CA GLU A 353 13.48 15.35 -3.73
C GLU A 353 12.98 15.82 -5.10
N GLN A 354 13.79 15.65 -6.15
CA GLN A 354 13.39 15.99 -7.50
C GLN A 354 12.15 15.20 -7.93
N MET A 355 12.12 13.89 -7.65
CA MET A 355 10.93 13.05 -7.92
C MET A 355 9.70 13.50 -7.13
N TYR A 356 9.88 13.99 -5.89
CA TYR A 356 8.78 14.55 -5.10
C TYR A 356 8.27 15.85 -5.69
N ASN A 357 9.17 16.74 -6.11
CA ASN A 357 8.86 18.03 -6.70
C ASN A 357 8.18 17.90 -8.08
N GLU A 358 8.58 16.91 -8.89
CA GLU A 358 7.92 16.57 -10.17
C GLU A 358 6.51 15.96 -9.97
N GLY A 359 6.26 15.43 -8.77
CA GLY A 359 5.04 14.72 -8.40
C GLY A 359 5.06 13.24 -8.79
N LEU A 360 4.62 12.39 -7.86
CA LEU A 360 4.69 10.92 -7.98
C LEU A 360 4.06 10.33 -9.25
N LYS A 361 2.99 10.94 -9.78
CA LYS A 361 2.34 10.48 -11.01
C LYS A 361 3.21 10.68 -12.24
N THR A 362 3.97 11.78 -12.27
CA THR A 362 4.89 12.12 -13.36
C THR A 362 6.18 11.32 -13.21
N ALA A 363 6.70 11.25 -11.98
CA ALA A 363 7.93 10.53 -11.68
C ALA A 363 7.78 9.02 -11.89
N CYS A 364 6.64 8.43 -11.52
CA CYS A 364 6.36 7.00 -11.59
C CYS A 364 5.04 6.72 -12.35
N PRO A 365 4.99 6.92 -13.68
CA PRO A 365 3.75 6.86 -14.46
C PRO A 365 3.15 5.45 -14.55
N LYS A 366 3.98 4.41 -14.37
CA LYS A 366 3.54 3.00 -14.38
C LYS A 366 2.79 2.60 -13.11
N CYS A 367 3.00 3.30 -11.99
CA CYS A 367 2.41 2.93 -10.71
C CYS A 367 0.96 3.42 -10.58
N ARG A 368 0.02 2.52 -10.92
CA ARG A 368 -1.41 2.77 -10.79
C ARG A 368 -1.94 2.45 -9.39
N PRO A 369 -3.12 2.95 -9.00
CA PRO A 369 -3.79 2.52 -7.78
C PRO A 369 -4.09 1.02 -7.77
N ASN A 370 -4.13 0.42 -6.59
CA ASN A 370 -4.68 -0.91 -6.42
C ASN A 370 -6.17 -0.94 -6.78
N CYS A 371 -6.63 -2.04 -7.37
CA CYS A 371 -8.06 -2.31 -7.56
C CYS A 371 -8.74 -2.73 -6.26
N ARG A 372 -8.06 -3.55 -5.45
CA ARG A 372 -8.47 -3.93 -4.09
C ARG A 372 -7.46 -3.43 -3.08
N ASP A 373 -7.92 -2.70 -2.07
CA ASP A 373 -7.04 -2.12 -1.06
C ASP A 373 -7.77 -1.86 0.26
N THR A 374 -7.01 -1.73 1.34
CA THR A 374 -7.52 -1.27 2.63
C THR A 374 -6.57 -0.22 3.16
N LYS A 375 -7.06 1.02 3.25
CA LYS A 375 -6.32 2.14 3.80
C LYS A 375 -6.79 2.43 5.20
N TYR A 376 -5.95 3.06 6.00
CA TYR A 376 -6.26 3.37 7.38
C TYR A 376 -6.06 4.86 7.60
N ARG A 377 -7.15 5.56 7.91
CA ARG A 377 -7.05 6.90 8.47
C ARG A 377 -6.68 6.78 9.93
N THR A 378 -5.60 7.43 10.33
CA THR A 378 -5.09 7.40 11.68
C THR A 378 -5.33 8.74 12.37
N SER A 379 -5.70 8.69 13.65
CA SER A 379 -5.72 9.87 14.52
C SER A 379 -4.97 9.53 15.79
N VAL A 380 -3.89 10.26 16.05
CA VAL A 380 -3.03 10.05 17.21
C VAL A 380 -3.34 11.11 18.25
N THR A 381 -3.75 10.67 19.42
CA THR A 381 -3.94 11.52 20.61
C THR A 381 -3.17 10.94 21.77
N TRP A 382 -2.82 11.77 22.75
CA TRP A 382 -2.08 11.30 23.90
C TRP A 382 -2.51 12.03 25.16
N SER A 383 -2.32 11.38 26.30
CA SER A 383 -2.61 11.89 27.62
C SER A 383 -1.42 11.69 28.55
N ARG A 384 -1.26 12.59 29.52
CA ARG A 384 -0.17 12.50 30.48
C ARG A 384 -0.39 11.30 31.40
N MET A 385 0.63 10.46 31.55
CA MET A 385 0.60 9.39 32.52
C MET A 385 0.90 9.94 33.92
N THR A 386 0.10 9.56 34.92
CA THR A 386 0.37 9.95 36.31
C THR A 386 1.55 9.16 36.88
N ASP A 387 2.28 9.74 37.85
CA ASP A 387 3.38 9.04 38.52
C ASP A 387 2.95 7.73 39.18
N THR A 388 1.71 7.69 39.69
CA THR A 388 1.15 6.47 40.31
C THR A 388 0.99 5.34 39.29
N GLN A 389 0.48 5.64 38.09
CA GLN A 389 0.36 4.68 36.99
C GLN A 389 1.74 4.29 36.44
N MET A 390 2.63 5.26 36.25
CA MET A 390 4.01 4.98 35.81
C MET A 390 4.70 3.99 36.76
N ASN A 391 4.60 4.22 38.07
CA ASN A 391 5.16 3.31 39.07
C ASN A 391 4.49 1.94 39.09
N ARG A 392 3.19 1.86 38.75
CA ARG A 392 2.49 0.58 38.59
C ARG A 392 3.03 -0.20 37.39
N TYR A 393 3.22 0.44 36.24
CA TYR A 393 3.82 -0.20 35.05
C TYR A 393 5.26 -0.63 35.31
N ARG A 394 6.08 0.21 35.97
CA ARG A 394 7.44 -0.16 36.36
C ARG A 394 7.46 -1.42 37.22
N LYS A 395 6.61 -1.51 38.25
CA LYS A 395 6.50 -2.71 39.10
C LYS A 395 5.97 -3.93 38.35
N MET A 396 5.07 -3.73 37.38
CA MET A 396 4.54 -4.82 36.55
C MET A 396 5.63 -5.43 35.67
N TYR A 397 6.48 -4.62 35.04
CA TYR A 397 7.48 -5.11 34.08
C TYR A 397 8.83 -5.47 34.72
N TYR A 398 9.23 -4.79 35.81
CA TYR A 398 10.52 -5.01 36.49
C TYR A 398 10.39 -5.70 37.85
N GLY A 399 9.18 -6.06 38.25
CA GLY A 399 8.90 -6.77 39.49
C GLY A 399 8.64 -5.85 40.71
N PRO A 400 8.10 -6.42 41.79
CA PRO A 400 7.63 -5.67 42.96
C PRO A 400 8.76 -5.02 43.78
N SER A 401 9.99 -5.54 43.67
CA SER A 401 11.18 -5.01 44.36
C SER A 401 11.93 -3.95 43.54
N TYR A 402 11.39 -3.50 42.41
CA TYR A 402 12.03 -2.47 41.59
C TYR A 402 12.05 -1.12 42.33
N THR A 403 13.21 -0.80 42.91
CA THR A 403 13.57 0.53 43.44
C THR A 403 14.39 1.34 42.43
N GLY A 404 14.38 0.92 41.16
CA GLY A 404 15.32 1.37 40.14
C GLY A 404 15.13 2.82 39.68
N ASN A 405 15.91 3.18 38.67
CA ASN A 405 16.07 4.55 38.18
C ASN A 405 14.72 5.21 37.82
N LYS A 406 14.39 6.35 38.45
CA LYS A 406 13.17 7.11 38.16
C LYS A 406 13.13 7.66 36.73
N ASN A 407 14.25 7.60 36.01
CA ASN A 407 14.39 8.08 34.65
C ASN A 407 13.78 7.13 33.60
N ILE A 408 13.50 5.86 33.93
CA ILE A 408 12.87 4.96 32.94
C ILE A 408 11.43 5.38 32.72
N THR A 409 11.13 5.85 31.50
CA THR A 409 9.78 6.25 31.12
C THR A 409 9.11 5.12 30.32
N ILE A 410 7.84 4.88 30.61
CA ILE A 410 7.04 3.88 29.90
C ILE A 410 5.88 4.61 29.24
N SER A 411 5.72 4.42 27.94
CA SER A 411 4.53 4.83 27.21
C SER A 411 3.67 3.62 26.88
N VAL A 412 2.35 3.78 26.97
CA VAL A 412 1.39 2.75 26.59
C VAL A 412 0.69 3.20 25.32
N VAL A 413 0.81 2.41 24.26
CA VAL A 413 0.23 2.70 22.95
C VAL A 413 -0.97 1.78 22.74
N ASN A 414 -2.13 2.37 22.50
CA ASN A 414 -3.37 1.67 22.18
C ASN A 414 -3.72 1.94 20.72
N VAL A 415 -3.67 0.91 19.88
CA VAL A 415 -4.06 0.95 18.48
C VAL A 415 -5.37 0.17 18.33
N TYR A 416 -6.41 0.78 17.74
CA TYR A 416 -7.73 0.14 17.65
C TYR A 416 -8.63 0.78 16.59
N PHE A 417 -9.57 0.01 16.06
CA PHE A 417 -10.66 0.55 15.24
C PHE A 417 -11.70 1.30 16.06
N VAL A 418 -12.10 2.48 15.58
CA VAL A 418 -13.10 3.34 16.27
C VAL A 418 -14.55 2.99 15.94
N VAL A 419 -14.79 2.29 14.83
CA VAL A 419 -16.11 1.85 14.34
C VAL A 419 -16.17 0.34 14.27
N ASP A 420 -17.37 -0.24 14.40
CA ASP A 420 -17.66 -1.67 14.25
C ASP A 420 -17.85 -2.11 12.79
N SER A 421 -18.26 -1.19 11.92
CA SER A 421 -18.47 -1.45 10.50
C SER A 421 -18.17 -0.22 9.64
N VAL A 422 -17.93 -0.43 8.35
CA VAL A 422 -17.71 0.64 7.37
C VAL A 422 -18.37 0.32 6.02
N HIS A 423 -18.83 1.36 5.33
CA HIS A 423 -19.26 1.24 3.93
C HIS A 423 -18.04 1.16 3.00
N PRO A 424 -17.80 0.04 2.31
CA PRO A 424 -16.73 -0.05 1.35
C PRO A 424 -17.08 0.72 0.07
N ILE A 425 -16.03 1.14 -0.63
CA ILE A 425 -16.13 1.69 -1.97
C ILE A 425 -15.94 0.53 -2.95
N ARG A 426 -16.92 0.28 -3.81
CA ARG A 426 -16.91 -0.80 -4.78
C ARG A 426 -16.66 -0.28 -6.19
N ARG A 427 -15.77 -0.96 -6.91
CA ARG A 427 -15.50 -0.75 -8.35
C ARG A 427 -16.06 -1.93 -9.14
N SER A 428 -16.95 -1.65 -10.08
CA SER A 428 -17.52 -2.63 -10.99
C SER A 428 -17.37 -2.17 -12.44
N ALA A 429 -17.47 -3.10 -13.39
CA ALA A 429 -17.59 -2.73 -14.79
C ALA A 429 -18.85 -1.87 -14.99
N ARG A 430 -18.77 -0.84 -15.83
CA ARG A 430 -19.91 0.04 -16.14
C ARG A 430 -20.98 -0.69 -16.94
N TYR A 431 -20.55 -1.60 -17.81
CA TYR A 431 -21.40 -2.50 -18.55
C TYR A 431 -20.79 -3.89 -18.45
N SER A 432 -21.60 -4.87 -18.07
CA SER A 432 -21.22 -6.26 -18.27
C SER A 432 -21.34 -6.62 -19.76
N THR A 433 -20.59 -7.62 -20.24
CA THR A 433 -20.68 -8.09 -21.63
C THR A 433 -22.11 -8.47 -22.01
N PHE A 434 -22.88 -9.02 -21.07
CA PHE A 434 -24.30 -9.33 -21.26
C PHE A 434 -25.18 -8.08 -21.40
N GLU A 435 -24.88 -7.01 -20.66
CA GLU A 435 -25.61 -5.75 -20.75
C GLU A 435 -25.29 -5.02 -22.05
N GLU A 436 -24.04 -5.07 -22.52
CA GLU A 436 -23.67 -4.51 -23.82
C GLU A 436 -24.41 -5.21 -24.96
N VAL A 437 -24.41 -6.54 -24.98
CA VAL A 437 -25.16 -7.34 -25.97
C VAL A 437 -26.66 -7.09 -25.86
N GLY A 438 -27.19 -7.00 -24.63
CA GLY A 438 -28.59 -6.68 -24.39
C GLY A 438 -28.99 -5.29 -24.88
N LEU A 439 -28.13 -4.28 -24.68
CA LEU A 439 -28.38 -2.91 -25.12
C LEU A 439 -28.35 -2.79 -26.64
N VAL A 440 -27.37 -3.42 -27.29
CA VAL A 440 -27.27 -3.45 -28.75
C VAL A 440 -28.42 -4.26 -29.35
N GLY A 441 -28.66 -5.47 -28.85
CA GLY A 441 -29.74 -6.33 -29.32
C GLY A 441 -31.13 -5.70 -29.12
N GLY A 442 -31.37 -5.07 -27.98
CA GLY A 442 -32.60 -4.32 -27.71
C GLY A 442 -32.78 -3.13 -28.66
N THR A 443 -31.70 -2.38 -28.93
CA THR A 443 -31.75 -1.25 -29.88
C THR A 443 -32.02 -1.73 -31.30
N VAL A 444 -31.36 -2.80 -31.75
CA VAL A 444 -31.59 -3.40 -33.08
C VAL A 444 -33.03 -3.90 -33.20
N SER A 445 -33.52 -4.66 -32.21
CA SER A 445 -34.88 -5.19 -32.21
C SER A 445 -35.93 -4.07 -32.20
N MET A 446 -35.71 -2.97 -31.47
CA MET A 446 -36.63 -1.84 -31.48
C MET A 446 -36.67 -1.10 -32.83
N ILE A 447 -35.54 -1.02 -33.55
CA ILE A 447 -35.46 -0.33 -34.85
C ILE A 447 -35.97 -1.21 -35.99
N THR A 448 -35.60 -2.48 -36.03
CA THR A 448 -35.87 -3.39 -37.17
C THR A 448 -37.02 -4.35 -36.92
N GLY A 449 -37.40 -4.57 -35.66
CA GLY A 449 -38.32 -5.64 -35.27
C GLY A 449 -37.70 -7.05 -35.31
N LEU A 450 -36.42 -7.18 -35.66
CA LEU A 450 -35.74 -8.47 -35.80
C LEU A 450 -35.19 -8.96 -34.46
N THR A 451 -35.27 -10.26 -34.26
CA THR A 451 -34.71 -10.98 -33.13
C THR A 451 -33.52 -11.83 -33.55
N LEU A 452 -32.73 -12.33 -32.59
CA LEU A 452 -31.63 -13.27 -32.85
C LEU A 452 -32.12 -14.55 -33.56
N LEU A 453 -33.37 -14.97 -33.30
CA LEU A 453 -33.96 -16.13 -33.97
C LEU A 453 -34.18 -15.86 -35.47
N ASP A 454 -34.61 -14.65 -35.83
CA ASP A 454 -34.80 -14.25 -37.24
C ASP A 454 -33.45 -14.20 -37.98
N GLU A 455 -32.38 -13.78 -37.30
CA GLU A 455 -31.03 -13.81 -37.85
C GLU A 455 -30.55 -15.25 -38.11
N ILE A 456 -30.75 -16.16 -37.16
CA ILE A 456 -30.41 -17.58 -37.32
C ILE A 456 -31.23 -18.21 -38.45
N GLU A 457 -32.54 -17.93 -38.55
CA GLU A 457 -33.38 -18.42 -39.64
C GLU A 457 -32.85 -17.95 -41.00
N CYS A 458 -32.47 -16.67 -41.10
CA CYS A 458 -31.88 -16.11 -42.32
C CYS A 458 -30.57 -16.84 -42.71
N PHE A 459 -29.69 -17.11 -41.75
CA PHE A 459 -28.47 -17.90 -41.98
C PHE A 459 -28.75 -19.33 -42.44
N VAL A 460 -29.74 -20.00 -41.86
CA VAL A 460 -30.15 -21.36 -42.26
C VAL A 460 -30.70 -21.35 -43.69
N VAL A 461 -31.54 -20.38 -44.03
CA VAL A 461 -32.09 -20.26 -45.39
C VAL A 461 -30.99 -19.98 -46.41
N ILE A 462 -30.05 -19.08 -46.11
CA ILE A 462 -28.91 -18.77 -46.99
C ILE A 462 -28.04 -20.00 -47.19
N THR A 463 -27.69 -20.73 -46.12
CA THR A 463 -26.86 -21.94 -46.21
C THR A 463 -27.55 -23.05 -47.00
N VAL A 464 -28.87 -23.24 -46.82
CA VAL A 464 -29.66 -24.18 -47.63
C VAL A 464 -29.69 -23.78 -49.11
N ILE A 465 -29.86 -22.49 -49.43
CA ILE A 465 -29.83 -22.02 -50.83
C ILE A 465 -28.45 -22.22 -51.45
N ILE A 466 -27.36 -21.93 -50.72
CA ILE A 466 -26.00 -22.16 -51.19
C ILE A 466 -25.76 -23.66 -51.39
N PHE A 467 -26.17 -24.50 -50.45
CA PHE A 467 -26.01 -25.95 -50.55
C PHE A 467 -26.84 -26.53 -51.70
N ALA A 468 -28.06 -26.04 -51.92
CA ALA A 468 -28.88 -26.41 -53.07
C ALA A 468 -28.21 -26.01 -54.39
N LYS A 469 -27.64 -24.79 -54.46
CA LYS A 469 -26.85 -24.34 -55.63
C LYS A 469 -25.58 -25.16 -55.84
N TYR A 470 -24.88 -25.55 -54.77
CA TYR A 470 -23.65 -26.35 -54.85
C TYR A 470 -23.95 -27.81 -55.25
N LYS A 471 -25.01 -28.40 -54.71
CA LYS A 471 -25.47 -29.75 -55.04
C LYS A 471 -26.03 -29.84 -56.46
N MET A 472 -26.73 -28.80 -56.94
CA MET A 472 -27.12 -28.67 -58.35
C MET A 472 -25.96 -28.23 -59.25
N GLY A 473 -24.87 -27.70 -58.71
CA GLY A 473 -23.66 -27.35 -59.45
C GLY A 473 -22.85 -28.56 -59.95
N ASN A 474 -23.05 -29.75 -59.38
CA ASN A 474 -22.41 -30.99 -59.83
C ASN A 474 -23.31 -31.90 -60.68
N LEU A 475 -24.57 -31.51 -60.93
CA LEU A 475 -25.44 -32.14 -61.91
C LEU A 475 -26.42 -31.08 -62.43
N PHE A 476 -26.21 -30.67 -63.68
CA PHE A 476 -27.12 -29.85 -64.52
C PHE A 476 -27.09 -28.31 -64.41
N HIS A 477 -26.91 -27.68 -65.58
CA HIS A 477 -27.08 -26.25 -65.87
C HIS A 477 -28.55 -25.84 -65.57
N TRP A 478 -28.78 -25.12 -64.47
CA TRP A 478 -30.09 -24.55 -64.14
C TRP A 478 -30.19 -23.09 -64.63
N ASN A 479 -31.19 -22.84 -65.48
CA ASN A 479 -31.64 -21.51 -65.86
C ASN A 479 -32.66 -21.05 -64.79
N PRO A 480 -32.51 -19.90 -64.12
CA PRO A 480 -33.42 -19.51 -63.06
C PRO A 480 -34.72 -18.96 -63.65
N SER A 481 -35.79 -19.76 -63.61
CA SER A 481 -37.16 -19.23 -63.65
C SER A 481 -37.58 -18.80 -62.24
N ILE A 482 -37.73 -17.49 -62.10
CA ILE A 482 -38.21 -16.81 -60.88
C ILE A 482 -39.67 -17.22 -60.61
N PRO A 483 -40.10 -17.50 -59.36
CA PRO A 483 -41.50 -17.71 -59.04
C PRO A 483 -42.34 -16.45 -59.29
N GLU A 484 -43.48 -16.61 -59.93
CA GLU A 484 -44.36 -15.58 -60.48
C GLU A 484 -45.14 -14.75 -59.43
N PHE A 485 -44.64 -14.64 -58.19
CA PHE A 485 -45.27 -13.86 -57.11
C PHE A 485 -44.77 -12.41 -57.01
N LEU A 486 -43.75 -12.03 -57.79
CA LEU A 486 -43.22 -10.65 -57.83
C LEU A 486 -43.76 -9.80 -59.00
N ARG A 487 -44.75 -10.27 -59.78
CA ARG A 487 -45.21 -9.60 -61.02
C ARG A 487 -46.59 -8.92 -60.94
N ARG A 488 -47.04 -8.47 -59.78
CA ARG A 488 -48.15 -7.49 -59.68
C ARG A 488 -47.94 -6.47 -58.55
N ARG A 489 -47.33 -5.34 -58.90
CA ARG A 489 -47.73 -4.00 -58.41
C ARG A 489 -47.00 -2.94 -59.22
N ASN A 490 -47.55 -2.63 -60.39
CA ASN A 490 -47.36 -1.35 -61.07
C ASN A 490 -48.74 -0.79 -61.35
N ASN A 491 -49.43 -0.33 -60.30
CA ASN A 491 -50.45 0.70 -60.44
C ASN A 491 -49.83 1.96 -59.84
N ARG A 492 -49.30 2.81 -60.71
CA ARG A 492 -49.09 4.21 -60.40
C ARG A 492 -50.47 4.80 -60.14
N VAL A 493 -50.79 5.05 -58.88
CA VAL A 493 -51.82 6.03 -58.51
C VAL A 493 -51.09 7.38 -58.51
N ALA A 494 -51.63 8.34 -59.26
CA ALA A 494 -51.12 9.71 -59.26
C ALA A 494 -51.20 10.28 -57.83
N PRO A 495 -50.21 11.08 -57.37
CA PRO A 495 -50.32 11.75 -56.10
C PRO A 495 -51.44 12.79 -56.18
N GLU A 496 -52.43 12.65 -55.31
CA GLU A 496 -53.41 13.68 -55.00
C GLU A 496 -52.70 14.77 -54.19
N GLU A 497 -52.72 16.01 -54.68
CA GLU A 497 -52.20 17.17 -53.96
C GLU A 497 -53.05 17.40 -52.70
N ILE A 498 -52.45 17.17 -51.54
CA ILE A 498 -52.97 17.69 -50.27
C ILE A 498 -52.20 18.98 -50.01
N GLU A 499 -52.88 20.12 -50.13
CA GLU A 499 -52.37 21.41 -49.69
C GLU A 499 -52.08 21.38 -48.19
N LEU A 500 -50.80 21.49 -47.81
CA LEU A 500 -50.42 21.80 -46.43
C LEU A 500 -50.66 23.30 -46.18
N PRO A 501 -51.29 23.69 -45.05
CA PRO A 501 -51.41 25.09 -44.70
C PRO A 501 -50.03 25.70 -44.45
N THR A 502 -49.77 26.84 -45.10
CA THR A 502 -48.55 27.63 -44.93
C THR A 502 -48.52 28.23 -43.52
N ILE A 503 -47.69 27.69 -42.64
CA ILE A 503 -47.40 28.32 -41.34
C ILE A 503 -46.42 29.46 -41.59
N GLN A 504 -46.88 30.70 -41.40
CA GLN A 504 -46.02 31.88 -41.44
C GLN A 504 -44.95 31.81 -40.34
N PRO A 505 -43.72 32.30 -40.59
CA PRO A 505 -42.69 32.38 -39.57
C PRO A 505 -43.11 33.38 -38.49
N GLN A 506 -43.39 32.88 -37.28
CA GLN A 506 -43.58 33.73 -36.11
C GLN A 506 -42.23 34.34 -35.72
N GLU A 507 -42.17 35.67 -35.69
CA GLU A 507 -41.03 36.43 -35.17
C GLU A 507 -40.62 35.90 -33.79
N ARG A 508 -39.35 35.51 -33.65
CA ARG A 508 -38.75 35.26 -32.34
C ARG A 508 -38.64 36.59 -31.61
N ARG A 509 -39.56 36.83 -30.66
CA ARG A 509 -39.30 37.77 -29.57
C ARG A 509 -38.08 37.25 -28.79
N PRO A 510 -37.12 38.11 -28.39
CA PRO A 510 -36.03 37.68 -27.55
C PRO A 510 -36.60 37.19 -26.22
N VAL A 511 -36.28 35.95 -25.85
CA VAL A 511 -36.56 35.43 -24.51
C VAL A 511 -35.72 36.23 -23.54
N GLN A 512 -36.38 37.15 -22.84
CA GLN A 512 -35.83 37.83 -21.69
C GLN A 512 -35.61 36.77 -20.62
N ARG A 513 -34.36 36.40 -20.36
CA ARG A 513 -34.01 35.55 -19.21
C ARG A 513 -34.47 36.28 -17.96
N SER A 514 -35.53 35.80 -17.32
CA SER A 514 -35.82 36.10 -15.93
C SER A 514 -34.65 35.54 -15.11
N ALA A 515 -33.85 36.44 -14.54
CA ALA A 515 -32.88 36.08 -13.54
C ALA A 515 -33.61 35.37 -12.39
N LEU A 516 -33.14 34.19 -12.00
CA LEU A 516 -33.52 33.64 -10.70
C LEU A 516 -33.20 34.69 -9.63
N SER A 517 -34.16 34.95 -8.77
CA SER A 517 -33.97 35.75 -7.56
C SER A 517 -32.76 35.22 -6.79
N ARG A 518 -31.81 36.11 -6.50
CA ARG A 518 -30.65 35.79 -5.64
C ARG A 518 -31.17 35.23 -4.31
N PRO A 519 -30.55 34.17 -3.75
CA PRO A 519 -30.81 33.80 -2.37
C PRO A 519 -30.44 34.98 -1.45
N PRO A 520 -31.15 35.16 -0.32
CA PRO A 520 -30.82 36.20 0.63
C PRO A 520 -29.39 35.99 1.16
N PRO A 521 -28.67 37.08 1.51
CA PRO A 521 -27.32 36.97 2.04
C PRO A 521 -27.35 36.21 3.37
N PHE A 522 -26.46 35.21 3.49
CA PHE A 522 -26.22 34.47 4.73
C PHE A 522 -25.93 35.44 5.87
N HIS A 523 -26.74 35.42 6.92
CA HIS A 523 -26.45 36.17 8.14
C HIS A 523 -25.48 35.33 9.00
N PRO A 524 -24.32 35.85 9.40
CA PRO A 524 -23.26 35.07 10.07
C PRO A 524 -23.60 34.57 11.49
N MET A 525 -24.86 34.64 11.93
CA MET A 525 -25.33 34.19 13.25
C MET A 525 -26.48 33.17 13.22
N GLU A 526 -26.91 32.68 12.04
CA GLU A 526 -28.03 31.72 11.91
C GLU A 526 -27.80 30.36 12.62
N ASN A 527 -26.57 30.04 13.02
CA ASN A 527 -26.23 28.76 13.67
C ASN A 527 -26.13 28.83 15.21
N LEU A 528 -26.61 29.90 15.85
CA LEU A 528 -26.66 30.00 17.31
C LEU A 528 -28.06 29.65 17.86
N PRO A 529 -28.15 28.88 18.96
CA PRO A 529 -29.43 28.51 19.54
C PRO A 529 -30.14 29.74 20.11
N GLY A 530 -31.33 30.05 19.57
CA GLY A 530 -32.19 31.16 20.02
C GLY A 530 -32.45 32.27 19.00
N PHE A 531 -32.01 32.14 17.75
CA PHE A 531 -32.33 33.11 16.70
C PHE A 531 -33.73 32.86 16.09
N THR A 532 -34.53 33.92 15.99
CA THR A 532 -35.76 33.98 15.17
C THR A 532 -35.63 35.14 14.18
N PRO A 533 -36.04 34.94 12.92
CA PRO A 533 -35.64 35.79 11.78
C PRO A 533 -36.13 37.24 11.84
#